data_AF-A0A4Q9V3A3-F1
#
_entry.id   AF-A0A4Q9V3A3-F1
#
_cell.length_a   1.000
_cell.length_b   1.000
_cell.length_c   1.000
_cell.angle_alpha   90.00
_cell.angle_beta   90.00
_cell.angle_gamma   90.00
#
_symmetry.space_group_name_H-M   'P 1'
#
loop_
_entity.id
_entity.type
_entity.pdbx_description
1 polymer ?
#
loop_
_entity_poly.entity_id
_entity_poly.type
_entity_poly.pdbx_seq_one_letter_code
_entity_poly.pdbx_strand_id
1 'polypeptide(L)'
;MKNIYKSILFLFSLALMVSCEGEKFNVPFEYEDGGWIKFEETPVFSVNVADMSSSEAVFNATLVDPIGNAATYDLYVSATINGTAYEDKLVTTITEFPAQLSIAPSDLATALGVDLSELGGGNIFSFYAVVTTTDGTVYEAEPVPNFDADGDGYNGGNISETLLEEGGYRNAFVFNVSYLCPFVVEDAVGSYEVVYNHFGPFFQETLQTREVIAGPGENQITIVEGVYPGLGSDPLILTVDSDTGMVTEINEDGLSITAYGGNNYQLISGTVYSCSGYIDLFLDFAGGINGNPHQFIIQKVD
;
A
#
# COMPACT_ATOMS: atom_id res chain seq x y z
N MET A 1 -11.44 69.07 37.04
CA MET A 1 -11.48 67.61 36.83
C MET A 1 -10.88 67.24 35.46
N LYS A 2 -9.70 67.74 35.04
CA LYS A 2 -9.09 67.45 33.70
C LYS A 2 -7.86 66.54 33.70
N ASN A 3 -7.36 66.24 34.89
CA ASN A 3 -6.10 65.53 35.08
C ASN A 3 -6.28 64.17 35.76
N ILE A 4 -7.49 63.85 36.27
CA ILE A 4 -7.79 62.56 36.91
C ILE A 4 -7.94 61.43 35.87
N TYR A 5 -8.50 61.72 34.69
CA TYR A 5 -8.64 60.71 33.63
C TYR A 5 -7.30 60.27 33.05
N LYS A 6 -6.29 61.15 33.01
CA LYS A 6 -4.94 60.78 32.54
C LYS A 6 -4.25 59.83 33.52
N SER A 7 -4.47 60.00 34.83
CA SER A 7 -3.94 59.11 35.85
C SER A 7 -4.64 57.75 35.90
N ILE A 8 -5.95 57.70 35.62
CA ILE A 8 -6.72 56.43 35.54
C ILE A 8 -6.37 55.65 34.27
N LEU A 9 -6.18 56.32 33.12
CA LEU A 9 -5.78 55.66 31.87
C LEU A 9 -4.37 55.04 31.96
N PHE A 10 -3.47 55.69 32.71
CA PHE A 10 -2.11 55.20 32.92
C PHE A 10 -2.09 53.97 33.85
N LEU A 11 -2.89 53.99 34.92
CA LEU A 11 -3.03 52.85 35.84
C LEU A 11 -3.67 51.62 35.15
N PHE A 12 -4.63 51.84 34.23
CA PHE A 12 -5.26 50.77 33.47
C PHE A 12 -4.32 50.18 32.39
N SER A 13 -3.41 50.98 31.83
CA SER A 13 -2.38 50.48 30.90
C SER A 13 -1.28 49.65 31.59
N LEU A 14 -1.05 49.88 32.89
CA LEU A 14 -0.05 49.14 33.67
C LEU A 14 -0.60 47.79 34.18
N ALA A 15 -1.93 47.65 34.30
CA ALA A 15 -2.58 46.40 34.71
C ALA A 15 -2.72 45.36 33.57
N LEU A 16 -2.41 45.73 32.31
CA LEU A 16 -2.42 44.82 31.16
C LEU A 16 -1.06 44.16 30.90
N MET A 17 -0.04 44.43 31.73
CA MET A 17 1.25 43.74 31.69
C MET A 17 1.39 42.67 32.78
N VAL A 18 0.27 42.14 33.29
CA VAL A 18 0.29 40.81 33.90
C VAL A 18 0.54 39.83 32.77
N SER A 19 1.83 39.59 32.55
CA SER A 19 2.36 38.48 31.79
C SER A 19 1.48 37.27 32.05
N CYS A 20 0.85 36.75 30.99
CA CYS A 20 0.77 35.30 30.88
C CYS A 20 2.23 34.83 30.88
N GLU A 21 2.84 34.66 32.06
CA GLU A 21 3.68 33.49 32.23
C GLU A 21 2.74 32.35 31.88
N GLY A 22 2.73 31.98 30.61
CA GLY A 22 2.05 30.76 30.17
C GLY A 22 2.56 29.72 31.13
N GLU A 23 1.64 29.17 31.93
CA GLU A 23 1.97 28.03 32.76
C GLU A 23 2.73 27.10 31.84
N LYS A 24 4.04 26.96 32.10
CA LYS A 24 4.79 25.89 31.49
C LYS A 24 3.98 24.69 31.90
N PHE A 25 3.30 24.05 30.97
CA PHE A 25 2.74 22.74 31.20
C PHE A 25 3.91 21.94 31.76
N ASN A 26 3.93 21.73 33.08
CA ASN A 26 4.74 20.72 33.71
C ASN A 26 4.12 19.44 33.20
N VAL A 27 4.46 19.05 31.97
CA VAL A 27 4.38 17.66 31.56
C VAL A 27 5.25 16.93 32.58
N PRO A 28 4.67 16.08 33.44
CA PRO A 28 5.42 15.39 34.50
C PRO A 28 6.33 14.29 33.93
N PHE A 29 6.55 14.27 32.62
CA PHE A 29 7.37 13.32 31.91
C PHE A 29 8.66 14.01 31.53
N GLU A 30 9.77 13.59 32.15
CA GLU A 30 11.09 13.82 31.57
C GLU A 30 11.12 13.01 30.26
N TYR A 31 11.34 13.68 29.13
CA TYR A 31 11.59 12.99 27.88
C TYR A 31 12.97 12.36 27.98
N GLU A 32 13.01 11.06 28.23
CA GLU A 32 14.24 10.27 28.17
C GLU A 32 14.61 9.97 26.72
N ASP A 33 15.89 9.70 26.49
CA ASP A 33 16.41 9.30 25.19
C ASP A 33 15.80 7.93 24.80
N GLY A 34 14.78 7.95 23.94
CA GLY A 34 14.07 6.74 23.51
C GLY A 34 14.84 5.87 22.51
N GLY A 35 14.29 4.70 22.18
CA GLY A 35 14.85 3.77 21.18
C GLY A 35 14.54 4.15 19.73
N TRP A 36 14.76 5.40 19.35
CA TRP A 36 14.38 5.89 18.01
C TRP A 36 15.34 5.41 16.92
N ILE A 37 14.80 4.77 15.89
CA ILE A 37 15.51 4.34 14.68
C ILE A 37 14.88 5.02 13.47
N LYS A 38 15.71 5.52 12.57
CA LYS A 38 15.29 6.20 11.36
C LYS A 38 16.04 5.68 10.13
N PHE A 39 15.47 5.92 8.96
CA PHE A 39 16.21 5.78 7.72
C PHE A 39 17.23 6.93 7.57
N GLU A 40 18.43 6.60 7.10
CA GLU A 40 19.46 7.58 6.76
C GLU A 40 18.93 8.54 5.68
N GLU A 41 18.28 7.99 4.65
CA GLU A 41 17.59 8.69 3.56
C GLU A 41 16.17 8.13 3.38
N THR A 42 15.25 8.91 2.81
CA THR A 42 13.90 8.41 2.51
C THR A 42 13.99 7.32 1.43
N PRO A 43 13.67 6.05 1.73
CA PRO A 43 13.82 4.97 0.77
C PRO A 43 12.68 4.98 -0.25
N VAL A 44 12.84 4.19 -1.30
CA VAL A 44 11.77 3.90 -2.25
C VAL A 44 10.90 2.79 -1.66
N PHE A 45 9.67 3.13 -1.28
CA PHE A 45 8.72 2.23 -0.62
C PHE A 45 7.95 1.34 -1.61
N SER A 46 8.60 0.91 -2.69
CA SER A 46 8.00 0.07 -3.72
C SER A 46 9.01 -0.85 -4.35
N VAL A 47 8.58 -2.07 -4.68
CA VAL A 47 9.37 -3.08 -5.40
C VAL A 47 8.63 -3.49 -6.65
N ASN A 48 9.33 -3.60 -7.78
CA ASN A 48 8.74 -4.09 -9.02
C ASN A 48 8.66 -5.63 -9.01
N VAL A 49 7.46 -6.16 -9.25
CA VAL A 49 7.16 -7.59 -9.26
C VAL A 49 7.85 -8.31 -10.41
N ALA A 50 8.05 -7.65 -11.55
CA ALA A 50 8.80 -8.23 -12.66
C ALA A 50 10.24 -8.60 -12.26
N ASP A 51 10.80 -7.87 -11.29
CA ASP A 51 12.16 -8.05 -10.82
C ASP A 51 12.25 -9.07 -9.68
N MET A 52 11.14 -9.64 -9.18
CA MET A 52 11.10 -10.53 -8.00
C MET A 52 11.94 -11.80 -8.11
N SER A 53 12.19 -12.26 -9.35
CA SER A 53 13.06 -13.40 -9.64
C SER A 53 14.54 -13.01 -9.76
N SER A 54 14.83 -11.71 -9.80
CA SER A 54 16.17 -11.14 -9.87
C SER A 54 16.66 -10.70 -8.49
N SER A 55 17.96 -10.52 -8.34
CA SER A 55 18.55 -9.91 -7.13
C SER A 55 18.23 -8.41 -6.99
N GLU A 56 17.48 -7.81 -7.92
CA GLU A 56 17.19 -6.38 -7.96
C GLU A 56 15.86 -6.00 -7.28
N ALA A 57 14.93 -6.94 -7.12
CA ALA A 57 13.71 -6.73 -6.33
C ALA A 57 13.98 -6.83 -4.83
N VAL A 58 14.77 -5.92 -4.30
CA VAL A 58 15.10 -5.88 -2.87
C VAL A 58 14.82 -4.49 -2.36
N PHE A 59 13.95 -4.38 -1.34
CA PHE A 59 13.82 -3.14 -0.60
C PHE A 59 15.10 -2.92 0.20
N ASN A 60 15.81 -1.83 -0.11
CA ASN A 60 17.07 -1.48 0.54
C ASN A 60 16.96 -0.12 1.20
N ALA A 61 17.31 -0.05 2.49
CA ALA A 61 17.40 1.20 3.23
C ALA A 61 18.49 1.12 4.31
N THR A 62 19.18 2.22 4.57
CA THR A 62 20.14 2.28 5.68
C THR A 62 19.43 2.77 6.94
N LEU A 63 19.52 1.98 8.01
CA LEU A 63 19.00 2.33 9.33
C LEU A 63 20.08 2.99 10.17
N VAL A 64 19.67 4.02 10.91
CA VAL A 64 20.54 4.77 11.83
C VAL A 64 19.84 4.82 13.19
N ASP A 65 20.60 4.48 14.22
CA ASP A 65 20.32 4.80 15.62
C ASP A 65 20.98 6.16 15.95
N PRO A 66 20.23 7.26 16.02
CA PRO A 66 20.80 8.58 16.26
C PRO A 66 21.29 8.77 17.70
N ILE A 67 20.72 8.00 18.64
CA ILE A 67 21.02 8.10 20.08
C ILE A 67 22.18 7.17 20.44
N GLY A 68 22.30 6.03 19.75
CA GLY A 68 23.32 5.02 20.00
C GLY A 68 23.01 4.13 21.20
N ASN A 69 21.74 3.98 21.56
CA ASN A 69 21.27 3.20 22.69
C ASN A 69 20.46 1.95 22.30
N ALA A 70 20.21 1.69 21.01
CA ALA A 70 19.48 0.52 20.56
C ALA A 70 20.33 -0.76 20.70
N ALA A 71 19.79 -1.76 21.38
CA ALA A 71 20.38 -3.10 21.50
C ALA A 71 19.81 -4.06 20.43
N THR A 72 18.51 -3.99 20.17
CA THR A 72 17.85 -4.73 19.08
C THR A 72 16.84 -3.88 18.35
N TYR A 73 16.64 -4.18 17.07
CA TYR A 73 15.54 -3.71 16.23
C TYR A 73 14.96 -4.94 15.54
N ASP A 74 13.76 -5.32 15.97
CA ASP A 74 13.01 -6.44 15.42
C ASP A 74 11.96 -5.90 14.46
N LEU A 75 12.06 -6.28 13.19
CA LEU A 75 11.14 -5.84 12.14
C LEU A 75 10.10 -6.91 11.84
N TYR A 76 8.84 -6.55 11.95
CA TYR A 76 7.70 -7.42 11.69
C TYR A 76 6.95 -6.95 10.45
N VAL A 77 6.23 -7.89 9.81
CA VAL A 77 5.39 -7.63 8.65
C VAL A 77 3.98 -8.19 8.83
N SER A 78 3.01 -7.43 8.36
CA SER A 78 1.61 -7.80 8.23
C SER A 78 1.14 -7.53 6.80
N ALA A 79 0.34 -8.42 6.23
CA ALA A 79 -0.16 -8.30 4.86
C ALA A 79 -1.47 -9.07 4.67
N THR A 80 -2.26 -8.68 3.67
CA THR A 80 -3.39 -9.49 3.18
C THR A 80 -3.05 -10.03 1.80
N ILE A 81 -2.93 -11.35 1.68
CA ILE A 81 -2.59 -12.04 0.43
C ILE A 81 -3.77 -12.94 0.07
N ASN A 82 -4.32 -12.76 -1.14
CA ASN A 82 -5.47 -13.53 -1.63
C ASN A 82 -6.65 -13.59 -0.65
N GLY A 83 -6.91 -12.48 0.05
CA GLY A 83 -7.97 -12.36 1.06
C GLY A 83 -7.67 -12.98 2.42
N THR A 84 -6.50 -13.59 2.61
CA THR A 84 -6.04 -14.12 3.90
C THR A 84 -5.14 -13.10 4.58
N ALA A 85 -5.45 -12.75 5.82
CA ALA A 85 -4.64 -11.85 6.64
C ALA A 85 -3.51 -12.61 7.34
N TYR A 86 -2.31 -12.05 7.28
CA TYR A 86 -1.12 -12.50 7.97
C TYR A 86 -0.64 -11.34 8.84
N GLU A 87 -0.48 -11.60 10.14
CA GLU A 87 -0.17 -10.57 11.11
C GLU A 87 1.13 -10.91 11.86
N ASP A 88 1.92 -9.88 12.12
CA ASP A 88 2.99 -9.83 13.11
C ASP A 88 4.08 -10.89 12.88
N LYS A 89 4.49 -11.06 11.63
CA LYS A 89 5.53 -12.02 11.25
C LYS A 89 6.91 -11.37 11.30
N LEU A 90 7.81 -11.93 12.11
CA LEU A 90 9.19 -11.45 12.21
C LEU A 90 9.92 -11.66 10.88
N VAL A 91 10.46 -10.59 10.33
CA VAL A 91 11.26 -10.58 9.09
C VAL A 91 12.74 -10.65 9.40
N THR A 92 13.22 -9.79 10.31
CA THR A 92 14.64 -9.72 10.66
C THR A 92 14.85 -9.07 12.03
N THR A 93 16.04 -9.32 12.61
CA THR A 93 16.53 -8.70 13.83
C THR A 93 17.88 -8.06 13.54
N ILE A 94 18.03 -6.78 13.90
CA ILE A 94 19.24 -5.98 13.73
C ILE A 94 19.77 -5.59 15.11
N THR A 95 21.07 -5.77 15.33
CA THR A 95 21.72 -5.51 16.64
C THR A 95 22.92 -4.57 16.56
N GLU A 96 23.24 -4.07 15.37
CA GLU A 96 24.37 -3.17 15.13
C GLU A 96 23.91 -2.03 14.22
N PHE A 97 24.35 -0.80 14.51
CA PHE A 97 23.98 0.40 13.74
C PHE A 97 25.23 1.23 13.38
N PRO A 98 25.25 1.90 12.21
CA PRO A 98 24.23 1.85 11.15
C PRO A 98 24.17 0.48 10.48
N ALA A 99 22.98 0.08 10.01
CA ALA A 99 22.73 -1.20 9.36
C ALA A 99 22.11 -1.03 7.98
N GLN A 100 22.46 -1.94 7.06
CA GLN A 100 21.74 -2.06 5.80
C GLN A 100 20.54 -2.99 6.01
N LEU A 101 19.33 -2.42 5.97
CA LEU A 101 18.10 -3.19 5.83
C LEU A 101 17.95 -3.59 4.37
N SER A 102 17.78 -4.89 4.13
CA SER A 102 17.60 -5.50 2.82
C SER A 102 16.49 -6.53 2.97
N ILE A 103 15.35 -6.32 2.32
CA ILE A 103 14.20 -7.21 2.38
C ILE A 103 13.91 -7.70 0.96
N ALA A 104 14.18 -8.97 0.70
CA ALA A 104 13.82 -9.61 -0.55
C ALA A 104 12.41 -10.23 -0.48
N PRO A 105 11.72 -10.40 -1.61
CA PRO A 105 10.47 -11.14 -1.71
C PRO A 105 10.50 -12.52 -1.08
N SER A 106 11.64 -13.24 -1.19
CA SER A 106 11.83 -14.54 -0.56
C SER A 106 11.81 -14.48 0.97
N ASP A 107 12.30 -13.39 1.56
CA ASP A 107 12.32 -13.19 3.01
C ASP A 107 10.88 -12.98 3.50
N LEU A 108 10.09 -12.20 2.76
CA LEU A 108 8.67 -11.99 3.04
C LEU A 108 7.85 -13.26 2.89
N ALA A 109 8.04 -14.01 1.79
CA ALA A 109 7.36 -15.28 1.58
C ALA A 109 7.65 -16.27 2.72
N THR A 110 8.92 -16.33 3.16
CA THR A 110 9.35 -17.17 4.28
C THR A 110 8.74 -16.72 5.61
N ALA A 111 8.78 -15.42 5.92
CA ALA A 111 8.22 -14.88 7.17
C ALA A 111 6.70 -15.09 7.25
N LEU A 112 5.99 -14.89 6.14
CA LEU A 112 4.54 -15.06 6.03
C LEU A 112 4.12 -16.53 5.92
N GLY A 113 5.03 -17.41 5.51
CA GLY A 113 4.76 -18.83 5.31
C GLY A 113 3.93 -19.11 4.06
N VAL A 114 4.14 -18.32 3.01
CA VAL A 114 3.46 -18.41 1.71
C VAL A 114 4.44 -18.79 0.60
N ASP A 115 3.92 -19.23 -0.54
CA ASP A 115 4.77 -19.42 -1.72
C ASP A 115 5.15 -18.06 -2.32
N LEU A 116 6.35 -17.96 -2.90
CA LEU A 116 6.79 -16.73 -3.57
C LEU A 116 5.85 -16.35 -4.72
N SER A 117 5.24 -17.33 -5.40
CA SER A 117 4.26 -17.09 -6.46
C SER A 117 2.95 -16.47 -5.98
N GLU A 118 2.67 -16.53 -4.66
CA GLU A 118 1.50 -15.88 -4.07
C GLU A 118 1.74 -14.38 -3.82
N LEU A 119 3.00 -13.94 -3.82
CA LEU A 119 3.34 -12.53 -3.77
C LEU A 119 3.25 -11.94 -5.19
N GLY A 120 2.47 -10.89 -5.35
CA GLY A 120 2.20 -10.31 -6.66
C GLY A 120 1.88 -8.82 -6.63
N GLY A 121 1.59 -8.30 -7.82
CA GLY A 121 1.22 -6.90 -8.02
C GLY A 121 0.00 -6.53 -7.17
N GLY A 122 0.11 -5.38 -6.48
CA GLY A 122 -0.96 -4.87 -5.61
C GLY A 122 -0.91 -5.38 -4.17
N ASN A 123 0.01 -6.28 -3.80
CA ASN A 123 0.25 -6.57 -2.40
C ASN A 123 0.92 -5.38 -1.70
N ILE A 124 0.42 -5.06 -0.51
CA ILE A 124 0.98 -4.03 0.38
C ILE A 124 1.43 -4.76 1.65
N PHE A 125 2.70 -4.58 1.98
CA PHE A 125 3.32 -5.12 3.19
C PHE A 125 3.47 -3.99 4.20
N SER A 126 2.76 -4.11 5.31
CA SER A 126 2.82 -3.17 6.42
C SER A 126 3.88 -3.64 7.39
N PHE A 127 4.92 -2.84 7.58
CA PHE A 127 6.00 -3.14 8.51
C PHE A 127 5.84 -2.33 9.78
N TYR A 128 6.15 -2.96 10.90
CA TYR A 128 6.34 -2.27 12.16
C TYR A 128 7.57 -2.81 12.89
N ALA A 129 8.25 -1.95 13.63
CA ALA A 129 9.46 -2.31 14.36
C ALA A 129 9.26 -2.25 15.88
N VAL A 130 9.99 -3.11 16.57
CA VAL A 130 10.14 -3.12 18.03
C VAL A 130 11.62 -2.93 18.34
N VAL A 131 11.95 -1.92 19.15
CA VAL A 131 13.32 -1.60 19.52
C VAL A 131 13.53 -1.87 21.00
N THR A 132 14.49 -2.72 21.34
CA THR A 132 14.94 -2.85 22.73
C THR A 132 16.22 -2.04 22.91
N THR A 133 16.23 -1.10 23.86
CA THR A 133 17.42 -0.31 24.20
C THR A 133 18.35 -1.08 25.14
N THR A 134 19.58 -0.60 25.29
CA THR A 134 20.65 -1.24 26.10
C THR A 134 20.35 -1.33 27.60
N ASP A 135 19.42 -0.51 28.10
CA ASP A 135 18.86 -0.58 29.46
C ASP A 135 17.73 -1.62 29.61
N GLY A 136 17.29 -2.23 28.50
CA GLY A 136 16.23 -3.22 28.42
C GLY A 136 14.83 -2.65 28.18
N THR A 137 14.69 -1.34 28.00
CA THR A 137 13.40 -0.72 27.69
C THR A 137 12.98 -1.07 26.26
N VAL A 138 11.72 -1.47 26.08
CA VAL A 138 11.16 -1.88 24.77
C VAL A 138 10.32 -0.74 24.23
N TYR A 139 10.62 -0.27 23.02
CA TYR A 139 9.90 0.76 22.31
C TYR A 139 9.15 0.15 21.12
N GLU A 140 7.87 0.45 21.02
CA GLU A 140 7.00 0.03 19.91
C GLU A 140 6.41 1.25 19.20
N ALA A 141 5.89 1.03 18.00
CA ALA A 141 5.22 2.05 17.21
C ALA A 141 3.79 2.38 17.70
N GLU A 142 3.56 2.33 19.00
CA GLU A 142 2.28 2.67 19.60
C GLU A 142 2.35 4.11 20.16
N PRO A 143 1.41 5.00 19.80
CA PRO A 143 1.41 6.37 20.30
C PRO A 143 0.95 6.47 21.76
N VAL A 144 0.33 5.41 22.31
CA VAL A 144 -0.26 5.42 23.67
C VAL A 144 0.59 4.65 24.67
N PRO A 145 1.11 5.32 25.73
CA PRO A 145 1.82 4.66 26.82
C PRO A 145 1.14 3.38 27.31
N ASN A 146 1.86 2.26 27.25
CA ASN A 146 1.40 1.04 27.91
C ASN A 146 1.65 1.20 29.41
N PHE A 147 0.59 1.45 30.17
CA PHE A 147 0.66 1.48 31.63
C PHE A 147 0.50 0.07 32.18
N ASP A 148 1.17 -0.24 33.28
CA ASP A 148 0.91 -1.46 34.01
C ASP A 148 -0.54 -1.56 34.49
N ALA A 149 -0.96 -2.77 34.87
CA ALA A 149 -2.33 -3.05 35.28
C ALA A 149 -2.80 -2.21 36.48
N ASP A 150 -1.86 -1.65 37.23
CA ASP A 150 -2.10 -0.79 38.39
C ASP A 150 -2.14 0.71 38.02
N GLY A 151 -1.72 1.08 36.81
CA GLY A 151 -1.70 2.46 36.30
C GLY A 151 -0.55 3.32 36.84
N ASP A 152 0.38 2.69 37.56
CA ASP A 152 1.40 3.34 38.39
C ASP A 152 2.82 3.15 37.83
N GLY A 153 2.99 2.22 36.88
CA GLY A 153 4.25 1.89 36.22
C GLY A 153 4.17 1.97 34.70
N TYR A 154 5.25 2.43 34.08
CA TYR A 154 5.42 2.50 32.63
C TYR A 154 5.94 1.15 32.12
N ASN A 155 5.18 0.48 31.26
CA ASN A 155 5.39 -0.91 30.84
C ASN A 155 6.06 -1.04 29.45
N GLY A 156 6.87 -0.05 29.08
CA GLY A 156 7.52 0.03 27.78
C GLY A 156 7.57 1.47 27.30
N GLY A 157 8.52 1.77 26.42
CA GLY A 157 8.72 3.05 25.77
C GLY A 157 7.77 3.28 24.59
N ASN A 158 7.39 4.53 24.37
CA ASN A 158 6.57 4.95 23.24
C ASN A 158 7.34 5.92 22.39
N ILE A 159 7.21 5.76 21.08
CA ILE A 159 7.68 6.77 20.16
C ILE A 159 6.60 7.84 20.02
N SER A 160 7.01 9.11 20.08
CA SER A 160 6.11 10.24 19.86
C SER A 160 5.42 10.12 18.49
N GLU A 161 4.11 10.35 18.45
CA GLU A 161 3.30 10.42 17.21
C GLU A 161 3.94 11.36 16.17
N THR A 162 4.51 12.48 16.60
CA THR A 162 5.22 13.42 15.73
C THR A 162 6.38 12.77 14.98
N LEU A 163 7.14 11.87 15.63
CA LEU A 163 8.25 11.16 15.00
C LEU A 163 7.75 10.10 14.00
N LEU A 164 6.59 9.50 14.25
CA LEU A 164 5.99 8.46 13.40
C LEU A 164 5.33 9.05 12.14
N GLU A 165 4.60 10.17 12.28
CA GLU A 165 3.71 10.69 11.23
C GLU A 165 4.35 11.78 10.36
N GLU A 166 5.27 12.58 10.89
CA GLU A 166 5.90 13.63 10.10
C GLU A 166 7.03 13.03 9.24
N GLY A 167 6.79 12.94 7.92
CA GLY A 167 7.74 12.36 6.96
C GLY A 167 9.15 12.96 6.96
N GLY A 168 9.34 14.15 7.57
CA GLY A 168 10.65 14.78 7.79
C GLY A 168 11.57 13.99 8.72
N TYR A 169 11.04 13.15 9.62
CA TYR A 169 11.83 12.38 10.58
C TYR A 169 12.34 11.04 10.05
N ARG A 170 11.93 10.64 8.83
CA ARG A 170 12.38 9.40 8.17
C ARG A 170 12.18 8.18 9.05
N ASN A 171 11.03 8.14 9.71
CA ASN A 171 10.51 7.04 10.52
C ASN A 171 10.83 5.66 9.91
N ALA A 172 11.50 4.79 10.69
CA ALA A 172 11.72 3.38 10.37
C ALA A 172 10.97 2.45 11.35
N PHE A 173 10.01 2.97 12.11
CA PHE A 173 9.15 2.22 13.03
C PHE A 173 7.89 1.70 12.36
N VAL A 174 7.30 2.45 11.42
CA VAL A 174 6.11 2.05 10.66
C VAL A 174 6.26 2.49 9.22
N PHE A 175 6.21 1.55 8.28
CA PHE A 175 6.25 1.89 6.87
C PHE A 175 5.59 0.80 6.05
N ASN A 176 5.13 1.16 4.85
CA ASN A 176 4.57 0.20 3.91
C ASN A 176 5.53 0.03 2.74
N VAL A 177 5.65 -1.19 2.23
CA VAL A 177 6.28 -1.45 0.92
C VAL A 177 5.24 -2.06 0.00
N SER A 178 5.06 -1.45 -1.16
CA SER A 178 4.08 -1.91 -2.15
C SER A 178 4.78 -2.66 -3.28
N TYR A 179 4.22 -3.79 -3.68
CA TYR A 179 4.69 -4.53 -4.84
C TYR A 179 3.95 -4.03 -6.08
N LEU A 180 4.67 -3.31 -6.94
CA LEU A 180 4.15 -2.72 -8.16
C LEU A 180 4.37 -3.67 -9.33
N CYS A 181 3.42 -3.71 -10.25
CA CYS A 181 3.59 -4.41 -11.53
C CYS A 181 3.36 -3.36 -12.62
N PRO A 182 4.41 -2.59 -13.01
CA PRO A 182 4.31 -1.68 -14.13
C PRO A 182 3.79 -2.42 -15.35
N PHE A 183 2.92 -1.77 -16.10
CA PHE A 183 2.31 -2.37 -17.26
C PHE A 183 3.27 -2.35 -18.44
N VAL A 184 3.61 -3.54 -18.93
CA VAL A 184 4.40 -3.75 -20.14
C VAL A 184 3.55 -4.53 -21.14
N VAL A 185 3.31 -3.93 -22.31
CA VAL A 185 2.48 -4.55 -23.36
C VAL A 185 3.04 -5.91 -23.78
N GLU A 186 4.36 -6.00 -23.97
CA GLU A 186 5.02 -7.24 -24.41
C GLU A 186 4.80 -8.41 -23.44
N ASP A 187 4.80 -8.13 -22.13
CA ASP A 187 4.57 -9.14 -21.08
C ASP A 187 3.09 -9.54 -20.99
N ALA A 188 2.17 -8.62 -21.30
CA ALA A 188 0.73 -8.88 -21.30
C ALA A 188 0.22 -9.60 -22.56
N VAL A 189 1.01 -9.70 -23.64
CA VAL A 189 0.60 -10.39 -24.88
C VAL A 189 0.78 -11.91 -24.75
N GLY A 190 -0.24 -12.69 -25.14
CA GLY A 190 -0.15 -14.15 -25.19
C GLY A 190 -1.50 -14.86 -25.14
N SER A 191 -1.45 -16.16 -24.86
CA SER A 191 -2.64 -17.00 -24.67
C SER A 191 -3.03 -17.02 -23.20
N TYR A 192 -4.33 -16.93 -22.92
CA TYR A 192 -4.90 -16.88 -21.58
C TYR A 192 -6.00 -17.93 -21.42
N GLU A 193 -6.14 -18.47 -20.23
CA GLU A 193 -7.28 -19.26 -19.78
C GLU A 193 -8.28 -18.39 -19.02
N VAL A 194 -9.57 -18.67 -19.21
CA VAL A 194 -10.65 -18.03 -18.47
C VAL A 194 -10.74 -18.68 -17.09
N VAL A 195 -10.29 -17.97 -16.07
CA VAL A 195 -10.35 -18.40 -14.67
C VAL A 195 -11.76 -18.20 -14.13
N TYR A 196 -12.39 -17.07 -14.47
CA TYR A 196 -13.73 -16.75 -14.03
C TYR A 196 -14.47 -15.93 -15.08
N ASN A 197 -15.71 -16.31 -15.35
CA ASN A 197 -16.63 -15.54 -16.16
C ASN A 197 -18.02 -15.65 -15.55
N HIS A 198 -18.47 -14.59 -14.89
CA HIS A 198 -19.70 -14.58 -14.10
C HIS A 198 -20.93 -15.05 -14.88
N PHE A 199 -21.13 -14.54 -16.10
CA PHE A 199 -22.28 -14.91 -16.94
C PHE A 199 -21.94 -16.01 -17.95
N GLY A 200 -20.71 -16.52 -17.98
CA GLY A 200 -20.30 -17.60 -18.88
C GLY A 200 -21.26 -18.78 -18.87
N PRO A 201 -21.62 -19.36 -17.70
CA PRO A 201 -22.59 -20.45 -17.63
C PRO A 201 -24.00 -20.07 -18.09
N PHE A 202 -24.46 -18.85 -17.78
CA PHE A 202 -25.79 -18.36 -18.17
C PHE A 202 -25.92 -18.23 -19.69
N PHE A 203 -24.87 -17.72 -20.33
CA PHE A 203 -24.78 -17.57 -21.78
C PHE A 203 -24.28 -18.82 -22.51
N GLN A 204 -23.97 -19.90 -21.78
CA GLN A 204 -23.41 -21.12 -22.32
C GLN A 204 -22.11 -20.87 -23.11
N GLU A 205 -21.28 -19.95 -22.62
CA GLU A 205 -19.96 -19.69 -23.20
C GLU A 205 -19.08 -20.92 -23.01
N THR A 206 -18.51 -21.40 -24.13
CA THR A 206 -17.72 -22.64 -24.17
C THR A 206 -16.25 -22.37 -24.41
N LEU A 207 -15.89 -21.19 -24.92
CA LEU A 207 -14.50 -20.82 -25.15
C LEU A 207 -13.84 -20.46 -23.82
N GLN A 208 -12.97 -21.34 -23.33
CA GLN A 208 -12.23 -21.18 -22.07
C GLN A 208 -10.84 -20.55 -22.25
N THR A 209 -10.50 -20.13 -23.47
CA THR A 209 -9.24 -19.45 -23.75
C THR A 209 -9.45 -18.13 -24.46
N ARG A 210 -8.53 -17.20 -24.28
CA ARG A 210 -8.48 -15.90 -24.96
C ARG A 210 -7.08 -15.65 -25.50
N GLU A 211 -7.00 -14.98 -26.63
CA GLU A 211 -5.74 -14.43 -27.13
C GLU A 211 -5.71 -12.95 -26.74
N VAL A 212 -4.58 -12.50 -26.19
CA VAL A 212 -4.32 -11.10 -25.87
C VAL A 212 -3.20 -10.61 -26.76
N ILE A 213 -3.45 -9.55 -27.52
CA ILE A 213 -2.49 -8.94 -28.44
C ILE A 213 -2.23 -7.48 -28.07
N ALA A 214 -1.18 -6.89 -28.63
CA ALA A 214 -0.93 -5.46 -28.49
C ALA A 214 -2.11 -4.66 -29.05
N GLY A 215 -2.54 -3.64 -28.30
CA GLY A 215 -3.62 -2.74 -28.70
C GLY A 215 -3.15 -1.69 -29.72
N PRO A 216 -4.08 -0.87 -30.23
CA PRO A 216 -3.78 0.12 -31.26
C PRO A 216 -3.00 1.34 -30.74
N GLY A 217 -3.07 1.63 -29.43
CA GLY A 217 -2.38 2.74 -28.77
C GLY A 217 -1.25 2.30 -27.85
N GLU A 218 -0.52 3.29 -27.35
CA GLU A 218 0.46 3.09 -26.27
C GLU A 218 -0.28 2.66 -24.99
N ASN A 219 0.32 1.73 -24.25
CA ASN A 219 -0.26 1.12 -23.06
C ASN A 219 -1.64 0.49 -23.28
N GLN A 220 -1.89 -0.07 -24.48
CA GLN A 220 -3.10 -0.80 -24.78
C GLN A 220 -2.83 -2.27 -25.09
N ILE A 221 -3.78 -3.12 -24.68
CA ILE A 221 -3.89 -4.52 -25.12
C ILE A 221 -5.29 -4.78 -25.66
N THR A 222 -5.44 -5.82 -26.47
CA THR A 222 -6.72 -6.27 -27.01
C THR A 222 -6.94 -7.73 -26.66
N ILE A 223 -8.02 -8.02 -25.93
CA ILE A 223 -8.54 -9.37 -25.76
C ILE A 223 -9.33 -9.70 -27.02
N VAL A 224 -8.79 -10.59 -27.84
CA VAL A 224 -9.36 -11.00 -29.12
C VAL A 224 -10.73 -11.64 -28.88
N GLU A 225 -11.72 -11.23 -29.68
CA GLU A 225 -13.14 -11.62 -29.56
C GLU A 225 -13.81 -11.26 -28.22
N GLY A 226 -13.13 -10.53 -27.32
CA GLY A 226 -13.71 -9.97 -26.11
C GLY A 226 -14.10 -11.01 -25.04
N VAL A 227 -15.17 -10.73 -24.30
CA VAL A 227 -15.56 -11.50 -23.11
C VAL A 227 -16.47 -12.69 -23.44
N TYR A 228 -17.38 -12.55 -24.41
CA TYR A 228 -18.37 -13.57 -24.78
C TYR A 228 -18.39 -13.85 -26.29
N PRO A 229 -17.31 -14.44 -26.86
CA PRO A 229 -17.20 -14.70 -28.29
C PRO A 229 -18.40 -15.45 -28.88
N GLY A 230 -18.99 -16.40 -28.13
CA GLY A 230 -20.15 -17.17 -28.55
C GLY A 230 -21.42 -16.33 -28.76
N LEU A 231 -21.46 -15.12 -28.20
CA LEU A 231 -22.53 -14.13 -28.38
C LEU A 231 -22.18 -13.05 -29.40
N GLY A 232 -21.04 -13.19 -30.09
CA GLY A 232 -20.54 -12.22 -31.04
C GLY A 232 -20.16 -10.91 -30.36
N SER A 233 -19.35 -10.99 -29.30
CA SER A 233 -18.67 -9.81 -28.76
C SER A 233 -17.62 -9.30 -29.74
N ASP A 234 -17.43 -7.98 -29.75
CA ASP A 234 -16.30 -7.36 -30.40
C ASP A 234 -14.99 -7.59 -29.61
N PRO A 235 -13.82 -7.35 -30.23
CA PRO A 235 -12.56 -7.33 -29.49
C PRO A 235 -12.60 -6.28 -28.38
N LEU A 236 -12.08 -6.64 -27.20
CA LEU A 236 -12.03 -5.76 -26.05
C LEU A 236 -10.65 -5.11 -25.94
N ILE A 237 -10.58 -3.81 -26.22
CA ILE A 237 -9.39 -2.99 -26.06
C ILE A 237 -9.38 -2.45 -24.63
N LEU A 238 -8.25 -2.62 -23.93
CA LEU A 238 -8.02 -2.09 -22.60
C LEU A 238 -6.93 -1.01 -22.69
N THR A 239 -7.19 0.18 -22.14
CA THR A 239 -6.16 1.18 -21.85
C THR A 239 -5.73 1.03 -20.40
N VAL A 240 -4.42 0.90 -20.19
CA VAL A 240 -3.84 0.58 -18.88
C VAL A 240 -2.90 1.71 -18.43
N ASP A 241 -3.01 2.11 -17.18
CA ASP A 241 -2.04 3.00 -16.54
C ASP A 241 -0.69 2.28 -16.40
N SER A 242 0.37 2.86 -16.97
CA SER A 242 1.68 2.22 -17.06
C SER A 242 2.34 1.94 -15.71
N ASP A 243 2.00 2.74 -14.70
CA ASP A 243 2.70 2.70 -13.41
C ASP A 243 2.01 1.75 -12.44
N THR A 244 0.67 1.68 -12.53
CA THR A 244 -0.17 0.95 -11.57
C THR A 244 -0.77 -0.33 -12.13
N GLY A 245 -0.83 -0.50 -13.45
CA GLY A 245 -1.52 -1.62 -14.09
C GLY A 245 -3.05 -1.51 -14.02
N MET A 246 -3.61 -0.40 -13.54
CA MET A 246 -5.06 -0.20 -13.51
C MET A 246 -5.60 0.03 -14.92
N VAL A 247 -6.72 -0.62 -15.26
CA VAL A 247 -7.44 -0.34 -16.50
C VAL A 247 -8.20 0.97 -16.32
N THR A 248 -7.87 1.96 -17.13
CA THR A 248 -8.48 3.30 -17.05
C THR A 248 -9.67 3.45 -17.99
N GLU A 249 -9.69 2.68 -19.08
CA GLU A 249 -10.69 2.78 -20.13
C GLU A 249 -10.76 1.47 -20.92
N ILE A 250 -11.93 1.20 -21.50
CA ILE A 250 -12.13 0.17 -22.53
C ILE A 250 -12.62 0.83 -23.82
N ASN A 251 -12.89 0.07 -24.90
CA ASN A 251 -13.46 0.54 -26.18
C ASN A 251 -14.25 1.86 -26.06
N GLU A 252 -14.07 2.80 -26.99
CA GLU A 252 -14.72 4.13 -26.94
C GLU A 252 -16.26 4.04 -26.77
N ASP A 253 -16.88 2.99 -27.29
CA ASP A 253 -18.31 2.69 -27.19
C ASP A 253 -18.70 1.63 -26.15
N GLY A 254 -17.72 1.15 -25.38
CA GLY A 254 -17.83 -0.03 -24.51
C GLY A 254 -17.69 -1.34 -25.28
N LEU A 255 -17.62 -2.47 -24.56
CA LEU A 255 -17.63 -3.79 -25.20
C LEU A 255 -19.04 -4.06 -25.75
N SER A 256 -19.17 -4.27 -27.05
CA SER A 256 -20.45 -4.55 -27.68
C SER A 256 -20.71 -6.04 -27.84
N ILE A 257 -21.92 -6.48 -27.53
CA ILE A 257 -22.39 -7.85 -27.78
C ILE A 257 -23.61 -7.80 -28.69
N THR A 258 -23.53 -8.52 -29.81
CA THR A 258 -24.62 -8.54 -30.81
C THR A 258 -25.87 -9.29 -30.33
N ALA A 259 -25.71 -10.24 -29.40
CA ALA A 259 -26.84 -10.91 -28.77
C ALA A 259 -27.75 -9.94 -27.97
N TYR A 260 -29.04 -10.28 -27.90
CA TYR A 260 -30.04 -9.53 -27.11
C TYR A 260 -30.23 -8.06 -27.51
N GLY A 261 -30.06 -7.74 -28.79
CA GLY A 261 -30.42 -6.42 -29.34
C GLY A 261 -29.31 -5.38 -29.32
N GLY A 262 -28.06 -5.79 -29.12
CA GLY A 262 -26.92 -4.87 -29.01
C GLY A 262 -26.84 -4.31 -27.60
N ASN A 263 -26.12 -5.00 -26.72
CA ASN A 263 -25.82 -4.48 -25.39
C ASN A 263 -24.35 -4.08 -25.34
N ASN A 264 -24.09 -2.92 -24.76
CA ASN A 264 -22.73 -2.48 -24.50
C ASN A 264 -22.41 -2.66 -23.02
N TYR A 265 -21.17 -2.99 -22.73
CA TYR A 265 -20.66 -3.14 -21.38
C TYR A 265 -19.68 -2.00 -21.13
N GLN A 266 -19.71 -1.46 -19.91
CA GLN A 266 -18.82 -0.40 -19.45
C GLN A 266 -17.89 -0.94 -18.38
N LEU A 267 -16.70 -0.35 -18.33
CA LEU A 267 -15.74 -0.61 -17.26
C LEU A 267 -16.24 -0.01 -15.95
N ILE A 268 -16.25 -0.82 -14.90
CA ILE A 268 -16.41 -0.35 -13.52
C ILE A 268 -15.02 -0.21 -12.87
N SER A 269 -14.22 -1.27 -12.98
CA SER A 269 -12.82 -1.29 -12.55
C SER A 269 -12.09 -2.42 -13.27
N GLY A 270 -10.77 -2.36 -13.30
CA GLY A 270 -9.97 -3.46 -13.81
C GLY A 270 -8.49 -3.30 -13.52
N THR A 271 -7.77 -4.41 -13.54
CA THR A 271 -6.32 -4.46 -13.34
C THR A 271 -5.70 -5.45 -14.30
N VAL A 272 -4.53 -5.07 -14.84
CA VAL A 272 -3.68 -5.90 -15.68
C VAL A 272 -2.32 -5.98 -15.02
N TYR A 273 -2.01 -7.15 -14.46
CA TYR A 273 -0.69 -7.47 -13.94
C TYR A 273 0.11 -8.16 -15.03
N SER A 274 0.68 -7.36 -15.94
CA SER A 274 1.44 -7.87 -17.10
C SER A 274 2.57 -8.83 -16.70
N CYS A 275 3.27 -8.52 -15.60
CA CYS A 275 4.36 -9.32 -15.03
C CYS A 275 3.93 -10.72 -14.55
N SER A 276 2.68 -10.93 -14.14
CA SER A 276 2.15 -12.24 -13.74
C SER A 276 1.19 -12.84 -14.75
N GLY A 277 0.92 -12.12 -15.85
CA GLY A 277 -0.06 -12.53 -16.84
C GLY A 277 -1.48 -12.63 -16.28
N TYR A 278 -1.87 -11.81 -15.29
CA TYR A 278 -3.21 -11.84 -14.70
C TYR A 278 -4.02 -10.61 -15.12
N ILE A 279 -5.26 -10.81 -15.55
CA ILE A 279 -6.19 -9.73 -15.91
C ILE A 279 -7.52 -9.98 -15.20
N ASP A 280 -7.99 -8.97 -14.47
CA ASP A 280 -9.27 -8.99 -13.76
C ASP A 280 -10.05 -7.73 -14.10
N LEU A 281 -11.25 -7.93 -14.66
CA LEU A 281 -12.13 -6.88 -15.10
C LEU A 281 -13.47 -6.99 -14.39
N PHE A 282 -13.96 -5.87 -13.90
CA PHE A 282 -15.33 -5.68 -13.47
C PHE A 282 -16.06 -4.82 -14.49
N LEU A 283 -17.04 -5.41 -15.15
CA LEU A 283 -17.84 -4.79 -16.20
C LEU A 283 -19.30 -4.71 -15.75
N ASP A 284 -20.05 -3.74 -16.26
CA ASP A 284 -21.50 -3.65 -16.07
C ASP A 284 -22.17 -3.35 -17.41
N PHE A 285 -23.44 -3.70 -17.54
CA PHE A 285 -24.21 -3.33 -18.71
C PHE A 285 -24.44 -1.82 -18.76
N ALA A 286 -24.32 -1.24 -19.95
CA ALA A 286 -24.76 0.11 -20.22
C ALA A 286 -26.30 0.18 -20.35
N GLY A 287 -26.85 1.36 -20.06
CA GLY A 287 -28.26 1.66 -20.37
C GLY A 287 -29.27 0.98 -19.46
N GLY A 288 -30.32 0.39 -20.05
CA GLY A 288 -31.57 0.01 -19.35
C GLY A 288 -31.50 -1.25 -18.47
N ILE A 289 -30.36 -1.96 -18.46
CA ILE A 289 -30.11 -3.15 -17.64
C ILE A 289 -28.85 -3.01 -16.78
N ASN A 290 -28.41 -1.76 -16.55
CA ASN A 290 -27.31 -1.44 -15.65
C ASN A 290 -27.57 -1.87 -14.19
N GLY A 291 -26.52 -1.89 -13.38
CA GLY A 291 -26.57 -2.33 -11.98
C GLY A 291 -26.38 -3.83 -11.78
N ASN A 292 -25.83 -4.52 -12.78
CA ASN A 292 -25.46 -5.93 -12.72
C ASN A 292 -23.95 -6.10 -12.99
N PRO A 293 -23.10 -5.54 -12.11
CA PRO A 293 -21.66 -5.65 -12.25
C PRO A 293 -21.24 -7.11 -12.17
N HIS A 294 -20.30 -7.49 -13.03
CA HIS A 294 -19.83 -8.84 -13.12
C HIS A 294 -18.35 -8.89 -13.47
N GLN A 295 -17.73 -9.97 -13.00
CA GLN A 295 -16.30 -10.14 -13.08
C GLN A 295 -15.93 -11.08 -14.24
N PHE A 296 -14.83 -10.73 -14.90
CA PHE A 296 -14.17 -11.53 -15.91
C PHE A 296 -12.67 -11.58 -15.59
N ILE A 297 -12.17 -12.78 -15.32
CA ILE A 297 -10.78 -13.04 -14.94
C ILE A 297 -10.17 -13.99 -15.97
N ILE A 298 -9.00 -13.60 -16.48
CA ILE A 298 -8.18 -14.46 -17.33
C ILE A 298 -6.74 -14.51 -16.82
N GLN A 299 -6.09 -15.66 -16.99
CA GLN A 299 -4.70 -15.92 -16.57
C GLN A 299 -3.90 -16.43 -17.76
N LYS A 300 -2.72 -15.86 -18.00
CA LYS A 300 -1.83 -16.26 -19.08
C LYS A 300 -1.37 -17.70 -18.88
N VAL A 301 -1.33 -18.46 -19.97
CA VAL A 301 -0.82 -19.82 -20.03
C VAL A 301 0.55 -19.79 -20.68
N ASP A 302 1.55 -20.37 -20.02
CA ASP A 302 2.91 -20.51 -20.53
C ASP A 302 3.02 -21.50 -21.71
#